data_AF-A0A941E241-F1
#
_entry.id   AF-A0A941E241-F1
#
_cell.length_a   1.000
_cell.length_b   1.000
_cell.length_c   1.000
_cell.angle_alpha   90.00
_cell.angle_beta   90.00
_cell.angle_gamma   90.00
#
_symmetry.space_group_name_H-M   'P 1'
#
loop_
_entity.id
_entity.type
_entity.pdbx_description
1 polymer ?
#
loop_
_entity_poly.entity_id
_entity_poly.type
_entity_poly.pdbx_seq_one_letter_code
_entity_poly.pdbx_strand_id
1 'polypeptide(L)'
;MTYFTRSFTTIVALLILPTVSQSQTERVLPTLDEQLVRPLLVVADLVPGTYFARPAKSATCSQPSVVCIDFDPPPFSLTATVNLTVYGGEVPQKLEVITSDHFGMRGYEKGLNSVLVMLKTDGQIFTMPRYAKSKLIRSKKNDLYMLVFGSDPTLWLPCSVSDLKGEISSDDFETSIEIPEDQFGAYRVEKFPEYFHRTATGAIPRYAIAISKLNVHLNSLKPVNEQMSCSKEQRARH
;
A
#
# COMPACT_ATOMS: atom_id res chain seq x y z
N MET A 1 -79.68 -15.86 -28.38
CA MET A 1 -78.62 -14.96 -27.89
C MET A 1 -77.52 -15.86 -27.35
N THR A 2 -76.54 -16.18 -28.19
CA THR A 2 -75.59 -17.27 -27.95
C THR A 2 -74.24 -16.65 -27.60
N TYR A 3 -73.78 -16.84 -26.37
CA TYR A 3 -72.51 -16.29 -25.87
C TYR A 3 -71.36 -17.25 -26.22
N PHE A 4 -70.37 -16.75 -26.96
CA PHE A 4 -69.13 -17.45 -27.28
C PHE A 4 -68.03 -17.01 -26.30
N THR A 5 -67.64 -17.89 -25.37
CA THR A 5 -66.48 -17.70 -24.50
C THR A 5 -65.24 -18.29 -25.18
N ARG A 6 -64.25 -17.45 -25.49
CA ARG A 6 -62.92 -17.89 -25.94
C ARG A 6 -61.93 -17.83 -24.78
N SER A 7 -61.45 -18.99 -24.37
CA SER A 7 -60.30 -19.14 -23.46
C SER A 7 -59.00 -18.97 -24.24
N PHE A 8 -58.15 -18.03 -23.83
CA PHE A 8 -56.78 -17.90 -24.32
C PHE A 8 -55.84 -18.65 -23.37
N THR A 9 -55.17 -19.67 -23.89
CA THR A 9 -54.11 -20.40 -23.19
C THR A 9 -52.78 -19.76 -23.57
N THR A 10 -52.15 -19.04 -22.63
CA THR A 10 -50.83 -18.45 -22.82
C THR A 10 -49.76 -19.50 -22.47
N ILE A 11 -49.01 -19.97 -23.46
CA ILE A 11 -47.85 -20.84 -23.27
C ILE A 11 -46.65 -19.95 -22.92
N VAL A 12 -46.14 -20.06 -21.69
CA VAL A 12 -44.91 -19.42 -21.24
C VAL A 12 -43.73 -20.30 -21.64
N ALA A 13 -43.03 -19.91 -22.71
CA ALA A 13 -41.77 -20.55 -23.10
C ALA A 13 -40.64 -20.06 -22.19
N LEU A 14 -40.12 -20.96 -21.35
CA LEU A 14 -38.97 -20.71 -20.46
C LEU A 14 -37.68 -20.79 -21.29
N LEU A 15 -37.09 -19.63 -21.63
CA LEU A 15 -35.80 -19.54 -22.30
C LEU A 15 -34.68 -19.81 -21.30
N ILE A 16 -34.06 -20.99 -21.40
CA ILE A 16 -32.82 -21.34 -20.69
C ILE A 16 -31.67 -20.73 -21.48
N LEU A 17 -31.19 -19.56 -21.05
CA LEU A 17 -29.97 -18.96 -21.61
C LEU A 17 -28.74 -19.69 -21.04
N PRO A 18 -27.83 -20.20 -21.88
CA PRO A 18 -26.57 -20.76 -21.42
C PRO A 18 -25.73 -19.64 -20.79
N THR A 19 -25.37 -19.83 -19.52
CA THR A 19 -24.36 -19.01 -18.84
C THR A 19 -23.00 -19.31 -19.48
N VAL A 20 -22.56 -18.44 -20.38
CA VAL A 20 -21.18 -18.42 -20.85
C VAL A 20 -20.31 -18.09 -19.63
N SER A 21 -19.72 -19.13 -19.03
CA SER A 21 -18.63 -18.95 -18.07
C SER A 21 -17.46 -18.32 -18.82
N GLN A 22 -17.34 -17.01 -18.67
CA GLN A 22 -16.19 -16.26 -19.16
C GLN A 22 -14.97 -16.76 -18.38
N SER A 23 -14.22 -17.69 -19.00
CA SER A 23 -12.92 -18.14 -18.49
C SER A 23 -12.04 -16.89 -18.35
N GLN A 24 -11.81 -16.45 -17.12
CA GLN A 24 -10.87 -15.38 -16.85
C GLN A 24 -9.48 -15.90 -17.25
N THR A 25 -8.97 -15.39 -18.37
CA THR A 25 -7.59 -15.64 -18.77
C THR A 25 -6.68 -15.18 -17.63
N GLU A 26 -5.91 -16.11 -17.06
CA GLU A 26 -5.01 -15.84 -15.94
C GLU A 26 -4.02 -14.73 -16.34
N ARG A 27 -3.91 -13.67 -15.54
CA ARG A 27 -3.03 -12.53 -15.85
C ARG A 27 -1.58 -12.91 -15.55
N VAL A 28 -0.69 -12.81 -16.53
CA VAL A 28 0.75 -13.03 -16.31
C VAL A 28 1.36 -11.82 -15.61
N LEU A 29 2.24 -12.06 -14.62
CA LEU A 29 2.98 -11.02 -13.92
C LEU A 29 3.99 -10.36 -14.88
N PRO A 30 3.89 -9.04 -15.16
CA PRO A 30 4.87 -8.35 -15.99
C PRO A 30 6.19 -8.16 -15.23
N THR A 31 7.29 -8.00 -15.99
CA THR A 31 8.65 -7.82 -15.45
C THR A 31 9.13 -6.41 -15.76
N LEU A 32 9.74 -5.73 -14.77
CA LEU A 32 10.34 -4.42 -14.95
C LEU A 32 11.63 -4.51 -15.76
N ASP A 33 11.89 -3.49 -16.59
CA ASP A 33 13.24 -3.28 -17.15
C ASP A 33 14.17 -2.71 -16.06
N GLU A 34 14.97 -3.59 -15.44
CA GLU A 34 15.89 -3.27 -14.35
C GLU A 34 16.90 -2.15 -14.70
N GLN A 35 17.19 -1.91 -15.98
CA GLN A 35 18.10 -0.83 -16.39
C GLN A 35 17.43 0.55 -16.31
N LEU A 36 16.10 0.59 -16.37
CA LEU A 36 15.28 1.80 -16.37
C LEU A 36 14.55 2.02 -15.05
N VAL A 37 14.65 1.05 -14.11
CA VAL A 37 13.98 1.14 -12.82
C VAL A 37 14.42 2.39 -12.07
N ARG A 38 13.42 3.20 -11.74
CA ARG A 38 13.57 4.38 -10.90
C ARG A 38 12.56 4.36 -9.73
N PRO A 39 12.95 4.93 -8.58
CA PRO A 39 12.05 5.11 -7.46
C PRO A 39 11.01 6.20 -7.74
N LEU A 40 9.82 6.02 -7.17
CA LEU A 40 8.75 7.02 -7.11
C LEU A 40 8.13 6.98 -5.71
N LEU A 41 7.80 8.14 -5.16
CA LEU A 41 7.09 8.23 -3.89
C LEU A 41 5.82 9.06 -4.10
N VAL A 42 4.67 8.47 -3.78
CA VAL A 42 3.36 9.09 -4.02
C VAL A 42 2.49 9.03 -2.77
N VAL A 43 1.59 9.99 -2.63
CA VAL A 43 0.39 9.82 -1.80
C VAL A 43 -0.73 9.34 -2.69
N ALA A 44 -1.34 8.23 -2.33
CA ALA A 44 -2.41 7.63 -3.11
C ALA A 44 -3.52 7.03 -2.24
N ASP A 45 -4.69 6.91 -2.83
CA ASP A 45 -5.76 6.03 -2.35
C ASP A 45 -5.63 4.68 -3.08
N LEU A 46 -5.59 3.58 -2.34
CA LEU A 46 -5.39 2.22 -2.87
C LEU A 46 -6.66 1.40 -2.75
N VAL A 47 -7.06 0.80 -3.87
CA VAL A 47 -8.20 -0.12 -3.96
C VAL A 47 -7.70 -1.47 -4.50
N PRO A 48 -8.16 -2.60 -3.94
CA PRO A 48 -7.78 -3.92 -4.42
C PRO A 48 -8.21 -4.14 -5.87
N GLY A 49 -7.31 -4.72 -6.66
CA GLY A 49 -7.56 -5.14 -8.03
C GLY A 49 -7.76 -6.65 -8.12
N THR A 50 -6.99 -7.31 -9.00
CA THR A 50 -7.09 -8.76 -9.22
C THR A 50 -5.76 -9.45 -8.91
N TYR A 51 -5.82 -10.75 -8.61
CA TYR A 51 -4.61 -11.57 -8.51
C TYR A 51 -4.02 -11.82 -9.90
N PHE A 52 -2.70 -11.89 -9.95
CA PHE A 52 -1.98 -12.45 -11.09
C PHE A 52 -1.87 -13.96 -10.93
N ALA A 53 -1.62 -14.64 -12.04
CA ALA A 53 -1.25 -16.04 -12.07
C ALA A 53 -0.06 -16.28 -11.14
N ARG A 54 -0.09 -17.39 -10.40
CA ARG A 54 1.09 -17.79 -9.64
C ARG A 54 2.19 -18.15 -10.65
N PRO A 55 3.40 -17.59 -10.55
CA PRO A 55 4.50 -18.00 -11.40
C PRO A 55 4.72 -19.51 -11.27
N ALA A 56 5.08 -20.18 -12.38
CA ALA A 56 5.48 -21.57 -12.32
C ALA A 56 6.62 -21.73 -11.30
N LYS A 57 6.57 -22.80 -10.49
CA LYS A 57 7.63 -23.09 -9.52
C LYS A 57 8.96 -23.14 -10.25
N SER A 58 9.97 -22.45 -9.71
CA SER A 58 11.33 -22.57 -10.25
C SER A 58 11.82 -24.02 -10.17
N ALA A 59 12.81 -24.38 -10.97
CA ALA A 59 13.43 -25.70 -10.94
C ALA A 59 13.99 -26.03 -9.54
N THR A 60 14.56 -25.03 -8.86
CA THR A 60 15.04 -25.13 -7.48
C THR A 60 13.89 -25.42 -6.51
N CYS A 61 12.75 -24.77 -6.69
CA CYS A 61 11.55 -24.94 -5.86
C CYS A 61 10.73 -26.19 -6.15
N SER A 62 11.17 -26.98 -7.13
CA SER A 62 10.58 -28.27 -7.48
C SER A 62 11.33 -29.45 -6.85
N GLN A 63 12.44 -29.20 -6.13
CA GLN A 63 13.20 -30.24 -5.45
C GLN A 63 12.51 -30.68 -4.14
N PRO A 64 12.45 -31.99 -3.82
CA PRO A 64 11.74 -32.50 -2.64
C PRO A 64 12.24 -31.98 -1.29
N SER A 65 13.51 -31.57 -1.22
CA SER A 65 14.16 -31.06 -0.01
C SER A 65 14.09 -29.54 0.13
N VAL A 66 13.45 -28.84 -0.81
CA VAL A 66 13.39 -27.38 -0.84
C VAL A 66 11.96 -26.92 -0.59
N VAL A 67 11.75 -26.24 0.55
CA VAL A 67 10.50 -25.53 0.82
C VAL A 67 10.67 -24.10 0.30
N CYS A 68 9.98 -23.78 -0.81
CA CYS A 68 9.90 -22.41 -1.29
C CYS A 68 8.59 -21.76 -0.83
N ILE A 69 8.72 -20.58 -0.25
CA ILE A 69 7.60 -19.66 -0.01
C ILE A 69 7.57 -18.69 -1.19
N ASP A 70 7.35 -19.24 -2.39
CA ASP A 70 7.27 -18.44 -3.62
C ASP A 70 5.88 -17.84 -3.72
N PHE A 71 5.79 -16.53 -3.49
CA PHE A 71 4.57 -15.75 -3.67
C PHE A 71 3.35 -16.38 -2.99
N ASP A 72 3.48 -16.67 -1.70
CA ASP A 72 2.34 -16.98 -0.85
C ASP A 72 2.13 -15.82 0.14
N PRO A 73 1.10 -14.99 -0.06
CA PRO A 73 0.08 -15.04 -1.11
C PRO A 73 0.55 -14.56 -2.50
N PRO A 74 -0.15 -14.94 -3.60
CA PRO A 74 0.22 -14.57 -4.97
C PRO A 74 0.29 -13.05 -5.17
N PRO A 75 1.08 -12.55 -6.13
CA PRO A 75 1.09 -11.13 -6.44
C PRO A 75 -0.28 -10.69 -6.95
N PHE A 76 -0.64 -9.44 -6.68
CA PHE A 76 -1.91 -8.87 -7.06
C PHE A 76 -1.74 -7.43 -7.49
N SER A 77 -2.74 -6.93 -8.23
CA SER A 77 -2.83 -5.53 -8.58
C SER A 77 -3.62 -4.74 -7.54
N LEU A 78 -3.24 -3.48 -7.41
CA LEU A 78 -3.98 -2.42 -6.73
C LEU A 78 -4.25 -1.33 -7.75
N THR A 79 -5.44 -0.75 -7.72
CA THR A 79 -5.68 0.54 -8.36
C THR A 79 -5.23 1.62 -7.39
N ALA A 80 -4.27 2.44 -7.79
CA ALA A 80 -3.84 3.61 -7.06
C ALA A 80 -4.39 4.89 -7.71
N THR A 81 -5.14 5.67 -6.95
CA THR A 81 -5.51 7.04 -7.31
C THR A 81 -4.49 7.98 -6.66
N VAL A 82 -3.57 8.52 -7.44
CA VAL A 82 -2.51 9.41 -6.98
C VAL A 82 -3.07 10.79 -6.68
N ASN A 83 -2.91 11.24 -5.44
CA ASN A 83 -3.30 12.58 -4.99
C ASN A 83 -2.12 13.56 -5.04
N LEU A 84 -0.89 13.07 -4.81
CA LEU A 84 0.33 13.87 -4.79
C LEU A 84 1.55 13.03 -5.16
N THR A 85 2.43 13.56 -6.00
CA THR A 85 3.78 13.02 -6.20
C THR A 85 4.74 13.70 -5.20
N VAL A 86 5.32 12.92 -4.29
CA VAL A 86 6.25 13.39 -3.25
C VAL A 86 7.67 13.44 -3.79
N TYR A 87 8.06 12.43 -4.57
CA TYR A 87 9.39 12.33 -5.15
C TYR A 87 9.38 11.54 -6.46
N GLY A 88 10.24 11.94 -7.38
CA GLY A 88 10.39 11.36 -8.71
C GLY A 88 9.60 12.13 -9.78
N GLY A 89 9.40 11.49 -10.93
CA GLY A 89 8.71 12.11 -12.07
C GLY A 89 7.20 12.18 -11.92
N GLU A 90 6.55 13.00 -12.75
CA GLU A 90 5.09 13.04 -12.87
C GLU A 90 4.53 11.66 -13.24
N VAL A 91 3.36 11.34 -12.69
CA VAL A 91 2.66 10.07 -12.92
C VAL A 91 1.19 10.31 -13.26
N PRO A 92 0.53 9.38 -13.97
CA PRO A 92 -0.91 9.44 -14.17
C PRO A 92 -1.66 9.47 -12.83
N GLN A 93 -2.78 10.20 -12.79
CA GLN A 93 -3.64 10.27 -11.61
C GLN A 93 -4.18 8.90 -11.19
N LYS A 94 -4.33 7.97 -12.14
CA LYS A 94 -4.78 6.60 -11.87
C LYS A 94 -3.80 5.62 -12.50
N LEU A 95 -3.27 4.71 -11.69
CA LEU A 95 -2.31 3.71 -12.13
C LEU A 95 -2.59 2.35 -11.49
N GLU A 96 -2.20 1.29 -12.19
CA GLU A 96 -2.21 -0.06 -11.64
C GLU A 96 -0.85 -0.34 -10.99
N VAL A 97 -0.85 -0.67 -9.70
CA VAL A 97 0.33 -1.05 -8.93
C VAL A 97 0.33 -2.54 -8.69
N ILE A 98 1.46 -3.18 -8.96
CA ILE A 98 1.66 -4.60 -8.69
C ILE A 98 2.39 -4.75 -7.36
N THR A 99 1.92 -5.64 -6.50
CA THR A 99 2.54 -5.86 -5.19
C THR A 99 2.33 -7.29 -4.71
N SER A 100 2.99 -7.61 -3.60
CA SER A 100 2.61 -8.68 -2.68
C SER A 100 2.50 -8.12 -1.26
N ASP A 101 1.83 -8.84 -0.36
CA ASP A 101 1.72 -8.50 1.07
C ASP A 101 1.70 -9.80 1.90
N HIS A 102 1.88 -9.76 3.23
CA HIS A 102 1.74 -10.94 4.08
C HIS A 102 0.33 -11.50 4.05
N PHE A 103 -0.65 -10.61 4.05
CA PHE A 103 -2.06 -10.96 4.15
C PHE A 103 -2.77 -10.97 2.78
N GLY A 104 -1.99 -10.81 1.71
CA GLY A 104 -2.51 -10.74 0.35
C GLY A 104 -3.42 -9.52 0.20
N MET A 105 -4.47 -9.68 -0.59
CA MET A 105 -5.42 -8.60 -0.86
C MET A 105 -6.28 -8.23 0.36
N ARG A 106 -6.38 -9.10 1.39
CA ARG A 106 -7.16 -8.84 2.61
C ARG A 106 -6.76 -7.55 3.32
N GLY A 107 -5.47 -7.21 3.29
CA GLY A 107 -4.96 -5.96 3.85
C GLY A 107 -5.47 -4.68 3.15
N TYR A 108 -6.20 -4.82 2.05
CA TYR A 108 -6.66 -3.73 1.20
C TYR A 108 -8.18 -3.79 0.93
N GLU A 109 -8.90 -4.82 1.38
CA GLU A 109 -10.32 -5.04 1.04
C GLU A 109 -11.24 -3.84 1.32
N LYS A 110 -10.94 -3.05 2.36
CA LYS A 110 -11.69 -1.85 2.73
C LYS A 110 -11.25 -0.58 2.00
N GLY A 111 -10.28 -0.69 1.10
CA GLY A 111 -9.52 0.43 0.57
C GLY A 111 -8.60 1.05 1.62
N LEU A 112 -7.54 1.69 1.17
CA LEU A 112 -6.65 2.49 2.02
C LEU A 112 -6.62 3.90 1.46
N ASN A 113 -7.07 4.87 2.23
CA ASN A 113 -7.09 6.27 1.80
C ASN A 113 -5.85 7.00 2.32
N SER A 114 -5.31 7.90 1.51
CA SER A 114 -4.17 8.76 1.84
C SER A 114 -3.00 7.98 2.44
N VAL A 115 -2.46 7.04 1.67
CA VAL A 115 -1.24 6.31 2.04
C VAL A 115 -0.04 6.84 1.28
N LEU A 116 1.08 6.98 1.96
CA LEU A 116 2.37 7.20 1.32
C LEU A 116 2.86 5.86 0.78
N VAL A 117 3.18 5.80 -0.50
CA VAL A 117 3.53 4.56 -1.21
C VAL A 117 4.82 4.77 -1.97
N MET A 118 5.77 3.88 -1.73
CA MET A 118 6.99 3.78 -2.51
C MET A 118 6.78 2.81 -3.67
N LEU A 119 7.03 3.30 -4.87
CA LEU A 119 6.91 2.56 -6.12
C LEU A 119 8.27 2.44 -6.81
N LYS A 120 8.41 1.38 -7.60
CA LYS A 120 9.44 1.23 -8.63
C LYS A 120 8.77 1.21 -9.99
N THR A 121 9.35 1.90 -10.95
CA THR A 121 8.84 1.91 -12.33
C THR A 121 9.96 2.00 -13.35
N ASP A 122 9.73 1.41 -14.53
CA ASP A 122 10.50 1.63 -15.76
C ASP A 122 9.82 2.64 -16.71
N GLY A 123 8.72 3.25 -16.26
CA GLY A 123 7.87 4.15 -17.05
C GLY A 123 6.61 3.49 -17.60
N GLN A 124 6.52 2.15 -17.63
CA GLN A 124 5.34 1.41 -18.08
C GLN A 124 4.69 0.62 -16.96
N ILE A 125 5.49 -0.06 -16.14
CA ILE A 125 5.03 -0.91 -15.06
C ILE A 125 5.27 -0.20 -13.72
N PHE A 126 4.34 -0.32 -12.79
CA PHE A 126 4.48 0.21 -11.43
C PHE A 126 4.39 -0.93 -10.44
N THR A 127 5.43 -1.10 -9.62
CA THR A 127 5.43 -2.10 -8.55
C THR A 127 5.63 -1.42 -7.21
N MET A 128 4.92 -1.88 -6.19
CA MET A 128 5.17 -1.51 -4.80
C MET A 128 5.96 -2.66 -4.16
N PRO A 129 7.18 -2.41 -3.65
CA PRO A 129 7.87 -3.41 -2.84
C PRO A 129 7.02 -3.81 -1.62
N ARG A 130 7.18 -5.05 -1.15
CA ARG A 130 6.39 -5.56 -0.03
C ARG A 130 6.48 -4.61 1.18
N TYR A 131 5.33 -4.26 1.75
CA TYR A 131 5.18 -3.32 2.88
C TYR A 131 5.67 -1.88 2.63
N ALA A 132 5.94 -1.49 1.39
CA ALA A 132 6.44 -0.15 1.06
C ALA A 132 5.33 0.91 1.04
N LYS A 133 4.51 0.91 2.10
CA LYS A 133 3.39 1.83 2.34
C LYS A 133 3.38 2.30 3.79
N SER A 134 2.93 3.52 4.02
CA SER A 134 2.66 4.06 5.37
C SER A 134 1.34 4.81 5.37
N LYS A 135 0.54 4.61 6.43
CA LYS A 135 -0.71 5.35 6.61
C LYS A 135 -0.38 6.80 6.96
N LEU A 136 -1.06 7.73 6.30
CA LEU A 136 -0.97 9.14 6.66
C LEU A 136 -2.16 9.55 7.50
N ILE A 137 -1.92 10.56 8.31
CA ILE A 137 -2.96 11.25 9.06
C ILE A 137 -3.04 12.70 8.64
N ARG A 138 -4.26 13.23 8.65
CA ARG A 138 -4.58 14.58 8.26
C ARG A 138 -4.79 15.43 9.51
N SER A 139 -4.09 16.55 9.58
CA SER A 139 -4.33 17.55 10.61
C SER A 139 -5.61 18.34 10.35
N LYS A 140 -6.07 19.10 11.36
CA LYS A 140 -7.17 20.07 11.25
C LYS A 140 -6.93 21.16 10.19
N LYS A 141 -5.65 21.39 9.81
CA LYS A 141 -5.26 22.32 8.74
C LYS A 141 -5.15 21.67 7.37
N ASN A 142 -5.58 20.42 7.24
CA ASN A 142 -5.53 19.62 6.01
C ASN A 142 -4.11 19.19 5.57
N ASP A 143 -3.08 19.44 6.37
CA ASP A 143 -1.73 18.93 6.13
C ASP A 143 -1.65 17.42 6.41
N LEU A 144 -0.85 16.70 5.62
CA LEU A 144 -0.61 15.26 5.76
C LEU A 144 0.68 14.97 6.55
N TYR A 145 0.59 14.01 7.47
CA TYR A 145 1.67 13.58 8.33
C TYR A 145 1.83 12.07 8.33
N MET A 146 3.08 11.62 8.35
CA MET A 146 3.46 10.24 8.67
C MET A 146 3.88 10.19 10.15
N LEU A 147 3.14 9.43 10.97
CA LEU A 147 3.48 9.25 12.39
C LEU A 147 4.78 8.44 12.53
N VAL A 148 5.60 8.76 13.54
CA VAL A 148 6.87 8.11 13.82
C VAL A 148 6.77 7.36 15.14
N PHE A 149 6.99 6.05 15.11
CA PHE A 149 6.81 5.15 16.26
C PHE A 149 8.13 4.61 16.83
N GLY A 150 9.29 5.07 16.32
CA GLY A 150 10.61 4.61 16.73
C GLY A 150 11.73 5.30 15.96
N SER A 151 12.97 4.82 16.15
CA SER A 151 14.19 5.41 15.57
C SER A 151 14.21 5.53 14.05
N ASP A 152 13.58 4.58 13.36
CA ASP A 152 13.45 4.56 11.91
C ASP A 152 11.97 4.71 11.51
N PRO A 153 11.58 5.72 10.71
CA PRO A 153 10.20 5.91 10.32
C PRO A 153 9.71 4.76 9.44
N THR A 154 10.50 4.34 8.43
CA THR A 154 10.25 3.15 7.61
C THR A 154 11.56 2.63 7.00
N LEU A 155 11.64 1.32 6.70
CA LEU A 155 12.87 0.70 6.15
C LEU A 155 13.14 1.04 4.68
N TRP A 156 12.13 1.53 3.98
CA TRP A 156 12.14 1.81 2.54
C TRP A 156 12.28 3.31 2.23
N LEU A 157 12.55 4.13 3.25
CA LEU A 157 12.99 5.53 3.10
C LEU A 157 14.48 5.67 3.45
N PRO A 158 15.16 6.71 2.92
CA PRO A 158 16.54 7.03 3.32
C PRO A 158 16.64 7.36 4.81
N CYS A 159 17.76 7.02 5.44
CA CYS A 159 17.95 7.28 6.89
C CYS A 159 17.87 8.78 7.23
N SER A 160 18.25 9.65 6.30
CA SER A 160 18.16 11.12 6.48
C SER A 160 16.73 11.63 6.67
N VAL A 161 15.70 10.82 6.37
CA VAL A 161 14.31 11.15 6.66
C VAL A 161 14.02 11.14 8.17
N SER A 162 14.76 10.36 8.96
CA SER A 162 14.61 10.32 10.43
C SER A 162 14.92 11.67 11.10
N ASP A 163 15.69 12.53 10.44
CA ASP A 163 16.02 13.88 10.92
C ASP A 163 14.88 14.88 10.70
N LEU A 164 13.88 14.53 9.87
CA LEU A 164 12.74 15.40 9.56
C LEU A 164 11.62 15.33 10.60
N LYS A 165 11.74 14.43 11.59
CA LYS A 165 10.72 14.28 12.64
C LYS A 165 10.55 15.58 13.42
N GLY A 166 9.31 15.99 13.62
CA GLY A 166 8.94 17.11 14.48
C GLY A 166 7.97 16.65 15.55
N GLU A 167 8.02 17.31 16.71
CA GLU A 167 7.01 17.09 17.75
C GLU A 167 5.62 17.51 17.24
N ILE A 168 4.61 16.76 17.67
CA ILE A 168 3.22 17.00 17.34
C ILE A 168 2.37 17.02 18.60
N SER A 169 1.22 17.71 18.55
CA SER A 169 0.17 17.59 19.55
C SER A 169 -0.98 16.75 19.01
N SER A 170 -1.60 15.92 19.85
CA SER A 170 -2.85 15.24 19.48
C SER A 170 -3.97 16.23 19.12
N ASP A 171 -3.92 17.43 19.68
CA ASP A 171 -4.91 18.50 19.43
C ASP A 171 -4.82 19.05 18.00
N ASP A 172 -3.75 18.76 17.25
CA ASP A 172 -3.60 19.17 15.86
C ASP A 172 -4.42 18.32 14.89
N PHE A 173 -5.01 17.21 15.34
CA PHE A 173 -5.69 16.21 14.50
C PHE A 173 -7.19 16.11 14.82
N GLU A 174 -8.00 15.85 13.78
CA GLU A 174 -9.45 15.64 13.96
C GLU A 174 -9.77 14.24 14.52
N THR A 175 -9.00 13.24 14.06
CA THR A 175 -9.12 11.86 14.54
C THR A 175 -8.08 11.61 15.61
N SER A 176 -8.46 10.87 16.66
CA SER A 176 -7.50 10.45 17.68
C SER A 176 -6.33 9.69 17.06
N ILE A 177 -5.13 10.04 17.52
CA ILE A 177 -3.87 9.34 17.22
C ILE A 177 -3.40 8.47 18.39
N GLU A 178 -4.23 8.35 19.41
CA GLU A 178 -3.95 7.51 20.57
C GLU A 178 -3.97 6.03 20.18
N ILE A 179 -2.92 5.34 20.60
CA ILE A 179 -2.76 3.91 20.47
C ILE A 179 -3.27 3.29 21.78
N PRO A 180 -4.30 2.43 21.73
CA PRO A 180 -4.78 1.74 22.92
C PRO A 180 -3.74 0.73 23.44
N GLU A 181 -3.79 0.44 24.73
CA GLU A 181 -2.81 -0.41 25.42
C GLU A 181 -2.66 -1.81 24.80
N ASP A 182 -3.75 -2.41 24.34
CA ASP A 182 -3.76 -3.72 23.68
C ASP A 182 -3.00 -3.73 22.34
N GLN A 183 -2.67 -2.56 21.79
CA GLN A 183 -1.89 -2.40 20.56
C GLN A 183 -0.43 -1.98 20.79
N PHE A 184 0.02 -1.82 22.04
CA PHE A 184 1.39 -1.40 22.33
C PHE A 184 2.46 -2.30 21.71
N GLY A 185 2.21 -3.62 21.63
CA GLY A 185 3.11 -4.55 20.96
C GLY A 185 3.29 -4.27 19.47
N ALA A 186 2.19 -3.96 18.77
CA ALA A 186 2.19 -3.70 17.32
C ALA A 186 2.93 -2.40 16.97
N TYR A 187 2.78 -1.36 17.80
CA TYR A 187 3.44 -0.07 17.63
C TYR A 187 4.77 0.06 18.37
N ARG A 188 5.21 -1.01 19.05
CA ARG A 188 6.48 -1.08 19.80
C ARG A 188 6.62 0.02 20.86
N VAL A 189 5.52 0.41 21.49
CA VAL A 189 5.46 1.50 22.48
C VAL A 189 6.44 1.25 23.64
N GLU A 190 6.49 0.01 24.16
CA GLU A 190 7.41 -0.36 25.25
C GLU A 190 8.88 -0.37 24.84
N LYS A 191 9.17 -0.60 23.55
CA LYS A 191 10.55 -0.67 23.06
C LYS A 191 11.13 0.72 22.76
N PHE A 192 10.28 1.70 22.49
CA PHE A 192 10.67 3.06 22.14
C PHE A 192 9.87 4.10 22.94
N PRO A 193 9.87 4.03 24.29
CA PRO A 193 8.99 4.87 25.11
C PRO A 193 9.19 6.37 24.89
N GLU A 194 10.38 6.81 24.49
CA GLU A 194 10.72 8.20 24.18
C GLU A 194 9.98 8.78 22.96
N TYR A 195 9.42 7.92 22.11
CA TYR A 195 8.60 8.29 20.96
C TYR A 195 7.12 8.49 21.30
N PHE A 196 6.74 8.36 22.58
CA PHE A 196 5.34 8.41 23.00
C PHE A 196 5.12 9.25 24.26
N HIS A 197 3.95 9.87 24.33
CA HIS A 197 3.37 10.38 25.56
C HIS A 197 2.38 9.35 26.10
N ARG A 198 2.59 8.86 27.32
CA ARG A 198 1.63 7.97 27.99
C ARG A 198 0.40 8.75 28.43
N THR A 199 -0.77 8.14 28.25
CA THR A 199 -2.06 8.64 28.74
C THR A 199 -2.61 7.66 29.78
N ALA A 200 -3.79 7.96 30.35
CA ALA A 200 -4.48 7.03 31.23
C ALA A 200 -5.02 5.79 30.50
N THR A 201 -5.16 5.85 29.18
CA THR A 201 -5.87 4.86 28.36
C THR A 201 -5.01 4.26 27.23
N GLY A 202 -3.77 4.72 27.07
CA GLY A 202 -2.95 4.38 25.93
C GLY A 202 -1.66 5.19 25.80
N ALA A 203 -1.25 5.43 24.56
CA ALA A 203 -0.05 6.18 24.22
C ALA A 203 -0.27 7.02 22.95
N ILE A 204 0.19 8.27 22.98
CA ILE A 204 0.12 9.20 21.84
C ILE A 204 1.52 9.32 21.23
N PRO A 205 1.69 9.14 19.90
CA PRO A 205 2.97 9.39 19.24
C PRO A 205 3.43 10.83 19.46
N ARG A 206 4.67 11.01 19.91
CA ARG A 206 5.28 12.33 20.12
C ARG A 206 5.69 12.99 18.80
N TYR A 207 6.07 12.19 17.80
CA TYR A 207 6.70 12.69 16.59
C TYR A 207 5.94 12.31 15.31
N ALA A 208 5.99 13.20 14.32
CA ALA A 208 5.57 12.92 12.96
C ALA A 208 6.44 13.65 11.93
N ILE A 209 6.34 13.23 10.67
CA ILE A 209 7.00 13.86 9.53
C ILE A 209 5.91 14.42 8.61
N ALA A 210 5.91 15.74 8.42
CA ALA A 210 5.04 16.39 7.46
C ALA A 210 5.44 15.98 6.03
N ILE A 211 4.46 15.62 5.20
CA ILE A 211 4.73 15.18 3.81
C ILE A 211 5.35 16.31 2.97
N SER A 212 5.02 17.56 3.26
CA SER A 212 5.66 18.73 2.64
C SER A 212 7.17 18.79 2.93
N LYS A 213 7.60 18.56 4.18
CA LYS A 213 9.02 18.50 4.54
C LYS A 213 9.72 17.33 3.86
N LEU A 214 9.06 16.16 3.81
CA LEU A 214 9.59 14.98 3.12
C LEU A 214 9.81 15.24 1.62
N ASN A 215 8.84 15.87 0.95
CA ASN A 215 8.94 16.26 -0.46
C ASN A 215 10.16 17.17 -0.69
N VAL A 216 10.27 18.26 0.07
CA VAL A 216 11.38 19.21 -0.07
C VAL A 216 12.73 18.52 0.15
N HIS A 217 12.84 17.71 1.21
CA HIS A 217 14.07 17.00 1.55
C HIS A 217 14.49 16.03 0.45
N LEU A 218 13.60 15.13 0.01
CA LEU A 218 13.94 14.11 -0.99
C LEU A 218 14.32 14.73 -2.33
N ASN A 219 13.64 15.79 -2.77
CA ASN A 219 13.99 16.49 -4.00
C ASN A 219 15.29 17.31 -3.90
N SER A 220 15.85 17.48 -2.70
CA SER A 220 17.17 18.09 -2.50
C SER A 220 18.33 17.10 -2.61
N LEU A 221 18.06 15.79 -2.54
CA LEU A 221 19.08 14.75 -2.64
C LEU A 221 19.47 14.55 -4.12
N LYS A 222 20.77 14.66 -4.44
CA LYS A 222 21.33 14.34 -5.77
C LYS A 222 22.19 13.06 -5.69
N PRO A 223 22.17 12.15 -6.70
CA PRO A 223 21.24 11.99 -7.82
C PRO A 223 20.11 10.97 -7.54
N VAL A 224 19.04 11.11 -8.35
CA VAL A 224 17.69 10.52 -8.21
C VAL A 224 17.63 8.98 -8.21
N ASN A 225 18.75 8.32 -8.52
CA ASN A 225 18.86 6.89 -8.76
C ASN A 225 19.43 6.10 -7.56
N GLU A 226 19.81 6.78 -6.48
CA GLU A 226 20.35 6.12 -5.31
C GLU A 226 19.26 5.38 -4.51
N GLN A 227 19.68 4.30 -3.85
CA GLN A 227 18.79 3.48 -3.03
C GLN A 227 18.02 4.35 -2.04
N MET A 228 16.71 4.42 -2.23
CA MET A 228 15.77 5.05 -1.29
C MET A 228 15.67 4.29 0.05
N SER A 229 16.57 3.35 0.35
CA SER A 229 16.51 2.49 1.53
C SER A 229 17.71 2.70 2.45
N CYS A 230 17.45 2.74 3.75
CA CYS A 230 18.49 2.70 4.77
C CYS A 230 19.11 1.28 4.86
N SER A 231 20.43 1.16 4.73
CA SER A 231 21.13 -0.14 4.94
C SER A 231 21.13 -0.55 6.41
N LYS A 232 21.42 -1.84 6.71
CA LYS A 232 21.53 -2.31 8.10
C LYS A 232 22.70 -1.62 8.82
N GLU A 233 23.81 -1.39 8.12
CA GLU A 233 25.00 -0.75 8.65
C GLU A 233 24.76 0.72 8.97
N GLN A 234 23.99 1.43 8.15
CA GLN A 234 23.62 2.82 8.42
C GLN A 234 22.68 2.92 9.62
N ARG A 235 21.70 2.01 9.76
CA ARG A 235 20.80 1.98 10.93
C ARG A 235 21.51 1.78 12.25
N ALA A 236 22.60 1.03 12.28
CA ALA A 236 23.33 0.78 13.54
C ALA A 236 24.04 2.03 14.09
N ARG A 237 24.11 3.12 13.32
CA ARG A 237 24.82 4.37 13.68
C ARG A 237 23.89 5.50 14.11
N HIS A 238 22.57 5.32 13.98
CA HIS A 238 21.54 6.27 14.35
C HIS A 238 20.71 5.73 15.51
#